data_AF-A0A0Q5WGB5-F1
#
_entry.id   AF-A0A0Q5WGB5-F1
#
_cell.length_a   1.000
_cell.length_b   1.000
_cell.length_c   1.000
_cell.angle_alpha   90.00
_cell.angle_beta   90.00
_cell.angle_gamma   90.00
#
_symmetry.space_group_name_H-M   'P 1'
#
loop_
_entity.id
_entity.type
_entity.pdbx_description
1 polymer ?
#
loop_
_entity_poly.entity_id
_entity_poly.type
_entity_poly.pdbx_seq_one_letter_code
_entity_poly.pdbx_strand_id
1 'polypeptide(L)'
;MRRVLDADRPLGQRVAALHSLLANHHAPLGFLATRAALRSRVGATGRRWRETELLRALEHIEASRAAHLERVAEVAARRRVEKAAGRRQPSAADTRVLEEPRWTPAAAVIDIGAVLRQVVDEVFGPEVLRDHREPDRHTHQVVLTSADGARHAGLQVSDEVVEVWVFDDLDASAMSFEYDDVEAHKADAVRQMARAARAHLDGAFTIRHRRSLLRRRLRPVVEVHADGRVWTLRRAVFWR
;
A
#
# COMPACT_ATOMS: atom_id res chain seq x y z
N MET A 1 -17.13 2.35 -18.88
CA MET A 1 -18.40 2.79 -18.26
C MET A 1 -19.56 1.87 -18.65
N ARG A 2 -19.92 1.71 -19.94
CA ARG A 2 -21.02 0.82 -20.39
C ARG A 2 -21.03 -0.58 -19.76
N ARG A 3 -19.88 -1.28 -19.72
CA ARG A 3 -19.78 -2.63 -19.13
C ARG A 3 -19.98 -2.68 -17.61
N VAL A 4 -19.81 -1.57 -16.90
CA VAL A 4 -20.02 -1.47 -15.45
C VAL A 4 -21.52 -1.27 -15.15
N LEU A 5 -22.22 -0.54 -16.02
CA LEU A 5 -23.67 -0.25 -15.92
C LEU A 5 -24.57 -1.38 -16.42
N ASP A 6 -24.02 -2.33 -17.17
CA ASP A 6 -24.74 -3.45 -17.78
C ASP A 6 -25.27 -4.42 -16.71
N ALA A 7 -26.55 -4.27 -16.34
CA ALA A 7 -27.19 -5.03 -15.27
C ALA A 7 -27.33 -6.53 -15.57
N ASP A 8 -27.32 -6.91 -16.85
CA ASP A 8 -27.42 -8.30 -17.29
C ASP A 8 -26.10 -9.06 -17.07
N ARG A 9 -25.00 -8.35 -16.75
CA ARG A 9 -23.71 -8.97 -16.43
C ARG A 9 -23.60 -9.37 -14.97
N PRO A 10 -22.95 -10.51 -14.67
CA PRO A 10 -22.57 -10.86 -13.31
C PRO A 10 -21.74 -9.75 -12.65
N LEU A 11 -22.01 -9.48 -11.37
CA LEU A 11 -21.35 -8.41 -10.61
C LEU A 11 -19.82 -8.48 -10.67
N GLY A 12 -19.23 -9.69 -10.60
CA GLY A 12 -17.78 -9.88 -10.73
C GLY A 12 -17.20 -9.37 -12.05
N GLN A 13 -17.93 -9.53 -13.17
CA GLN A 13 -17.50 -9.00 -14.47
C GLN A 13 -17.61 -7.47 -14.53
N ARG A 14 -18.63 -6.89 -13.89
CA ARG A 14 -18.82 -5.44 -13.81
C ARG A 14 -17.74 -4.80 -12.94
N VAL A 15 -17.34 -5.45 -11.84
CA VAL A 15 -16.19 -5.05 -11.01
C VAL A 15 -14.88 -5.14 -11.80
N ALA A 16 -14.66 -6.22 -12.55
CA ALA A 16 -13.49 -6.32 -13.43
C ALA A 16 -13.47 -5.20 -14.47
N ALA A 17 -14.63 -4.84 -15.03
CA ALA A 17 -14.76 -3.71 -15.95
C ALA A 17 -14.47 -2.36 -15.28
N LEU A 18 -14.83 -2.17 -14.00
CA LEU A 18 -14.42 -0.99 -13.21
C LEU A 18 -12.90 -0.97 -13.05
N HIS A 19 -12.28 -2.09 -12.67
CA HIS A 19 -10.82 -2.15 -12.53
C HIS A 19 -10.11 -1.85 -13.86
N SER A 20 -10.58 -2.41 -14.98
CA SER A 20 -10.04 -2.07 -16.30
C SER A 20 -10.24 -0.59 -16.67
N LEU A 21 -11.34 0.04 -16.21
CA LEU A 21 -11.55 1.48 -16.40
C LEU A 21 -10.51 2.30 -15.63
N LEU A 22 -10.26 1.95 -14.36
CA LEU A 22 -9.25 2.61 -13.55
C LEU A 22 -7.86 2.44 -14.15
N ALA A 23 -7.46 1.20 -14.45
CA ALA A 23 -6.11 0.89 -14.93
C ALA A 23 -5.77 1.58 -16.26
N ASN A 24 -6.74 1.73 -17.17
CA ASN A 24 -6.47 2.19 -18.54
C ASN A 24 -6.91 3.63 -18.82
N HIS A 25 -7.78 4.22 -18.00
CA HIS A 25 -8.46 5.47 -18.39
C HIS A 25 -8.48 6.56 -17.32
N HIS A 26 -8.68 6.23 -16.04
CA HIS A 26 -8.84 7.26 -15.02
C HIS A 26 -8.41 6.76 -13.63
N ALA A 27 -7.12 6.87 -13.35
CA ALA A 27 -6.51 6.55 -12.06
C ALA A 27 -5.62 7.72 -11.59
N PRO A 28 -6.20 8.85 -11.14
CA PRO A 28 -5.45 10.06 -10.82
C PRO A 28 -4.42 9.92 -9.71
N LEU A 29 -4.56 8.90 -8.86
CA LEU A 29 -3.62 8.60 -7.77
C LEU A 29 -2.79 7.34 -8.06
N GLY A 30 -2.89 6.78 -9.27
CA GLY A 30 -2.48 5.41 -9.56
C GLY A 30 -3.61 4.41 -9.28
N PHE A 31 -3.50 3.20 -9.84
CA PHE A 31 -4.60 2.21 -9.85
C PHE A 31 -5.05 1.83 -8.44
N LEU A 32 -4.11 1.46 -7.58
CA LEU A 32 -4.41 0.99 -6.22
C LEU A 32 -4.96 2.11 -5.34
N ALA A 33 -4.28 3.26 -5.27
CA ALA A 33 -4.74 4.39 -4.47
C ALA A 33 -6.10 4.94 -4.94
N THR A 34 -6.37 4.98 -6.25
CA THR A 34 -7.69 5.39 -6.76
C THR A 34 -8.76 4.38 -6.37
N ARG A 35 -8.47 3.07 -6.45
CA ARG A 35 -9.39 2.00 -6.05
C ARG A 35 -9.70 2.05 -4.56
N ALA A 36 -8.69 2.25 -3.71
CA ALA A 36 -8.83 2.39 -2.26
C ALA A 36 -9.69 3.62 -1.90
N ALA A 37 -9.35 4.79 -2.46
CA ALA A 37 -10.10 6.02 -2.26
C ALA A 37 -11.58 5.87 -2.67
N LEU A 38 -11.85 5.16 -3.77
CA LEU A 38 -13.21 4.86 -4.21
C LEU A 38 -13.96 3.96 -3.22
N ARG A 39 -13.35 2.87 -2.78
CA ARG A 39 -13.95 1.94 -1.82
C ARG A 39 -14.32 2.65 -0.52
N SER A 40 -13.40 3.46 0.00
CA SER A 40 -13.66 4.26 1.20
C SER A 40 -14.82 5.23 0.99
N ARG A 41 -14.86 5.96 -0.13
CA ARG A 41 -15.90 6.96 -0.43
C ARG A 41 -17.30 6.36 -0.56
N VAL A 42 -17.40 5.12 -1.03
CA VAL A 42 -18.70 4.42 -1.15
C VAL A 42 -19.03 3.56 0.07
N GLY A 43 -18.16 3.51 1.08
CA GLY A 43 -18.36 2.73 2.30
C GLY A 43 -18.22 1.22 2.09
N ALA A 44 -17.36 0.78 1.16
CA ALA A 44 -17.12 -0.64 0.90
C ALA A 44 -16.14 -1.24 1.92
N THR A 45 -16.67 -1.89 2.97
CA THR A 45 -15.90 -2.45 4.11
C THR A 45 -15.57 -3.94 4.00
N GLY A 46 -15.82 -4.58 2.85
CA GLY A 46 -15.58 -6.02 2.65
C GLY A 46 -14.89 -6.35 1.34
N ARG A 47 -14.29 -7.54 1.24
CA ARG A 47 -13.54 -7.98 0.04
C ARG A 47 -14.34 -7.94 -1.27
N ARG A 48 -15.67 -8.01 -1.18
CA ARG A 48 -16.58 -8.01 -2.33
C ARG A 48 -17.27 -6.65 -2.45
N TRP A 49 -17.41 -6.19 -3.68
CA TRP A 49 -18.26 -5.05 -3.99
C TRP A 49 -19.72 -5.48 -3.93
N ARG A 50 -20.58 -4.60 -3.40
CA ARG A 50 -22.02 -4.61 -3.63
C ARG A 50 -22.34 -3.80 -4.88
N GLU A 51 -23.48 -4.08 -5.51
CA GLU A 51 -23.90 -3.36 -6.71
C GLU A 51 -24.03 -1.85 -6.48
N THR A 52 -24.63 -1.45 -5.37
CA THR A 52 -24.80 -0.04 -5.00
C THR A 52 -23.46 0.68 -4.80
N GLU A 53 -22.45 -0.01 -4.25
CA GLU A 53 -21.10 0.53 -4.07
C GLU A 53 -20.41 0.72 -5.42
N LEU A 54 -20.56 -0.26 -6.32
CA LEU A 54 -19.98 -0.24 -7.65
C LEU A 54 -20.54 0.93 -8.48
N LEU A 55 -21.86 1.15 -8.43
CA LEU A 55 -22.51 2.24 -9.14
C LEU A 55 -22.11 3.61 -8.58
N ARG A 56 -22.10 3.79 -7.25
CA ARG A 56 -21.60 5.02 -6.61
C ARG A 56 -20.13 5.30 -6.92
N ALA A 57 -19.31 4.24 -7.01
CA ALA A 57 -17.90 4.40 -7.38
C ALA A 57 -17.76 4.89 -8.83
N LEU A 58 -18.62 4.41 -9.72
CA LEU A 58 -18.67 4.89 -11.10
C LEU A 58 -19.09 6.37 -11.15
N GLU A 59 -20.09 6.79 -10.38
CA GLU A 59 -20.52 8.20 -10.28
C GLU A 59 -19.36 9.10 -9.83
N HIS A 60 -18.56 8.66 -8.84
CA HIS A 60 -17.38 9.41 -8.41
C HIS A 60 -16.30 9.54 -9.49
N ILE A 61 -16.07 8.48 -10.27
CA ILE A 61 -15.15 8.52 -11.41
C ILE A 61 -15.66 9.50 -12.47
N GLU A 62 -16.95 9.45 -12.78
CA GLU A 62 -17.58 10.34 -13.77
C GLU A 62 -17.50 11.79 -13.33
N ALA A 63 -17.84 12.10 -12.08
CA ALA A 63 -17.72 13.44 -11.51
C ALA A 63 -16.26 13.95 -11.53
N SER A 64 -15.30 13.10 -11.13
CA SER A 64 -13.87 13.44 -11.18
C SER A 64 -13.40 13.72 -12.60
N ARG A 65 -13.82 12.90 -13.57
CA ARG A 65 -13.48 13.08 -14.98
C ARG A 65 -14.09 14.35 -15.56
N ALA A 66 -15.34 14.66 -15.24
CA ALA A 66 -16.00 15.90 -15.68
C ALA A 66 -15.24 17.14 -15.15
N ALA A 67 -14.94 17.17 -13.85
CA ALA A 67 -14.19 18.27 -13.22
C ALA A 67 -12.75 18.42 -13.77
N HIS A 68 -12.11 17.33 -14.21
CA HIS A 68 -10.82 17.42 -14.89
C HIS A 68 -10.97 18.00 -16.31
N LEU A 69 -11.95 17.53 -17.09
CA LEU A 69 -12.20 18.02 -18.44
C LEU A 69 -12.56 19.50 -18.46
N GLU A 70 -13.31 19.99 -17.48
CA GLU A 70 -13.62 21.41 -17.31
C GLU A 70 -12.35 22.25 -17.13
N ARG A 71 -11.46 21.86 -16.20
CA ARG A 71 -10.17 22.53 -16.00
C ARG A 71 -9.28 22.49 -17.24
N VAL A 72 -9.24 21.35 -17.94
CA VAL A 72 -8.51 21.24 -19.21
C VAL A 72 -9.09 22.19 -20.26
N ALA A 73 -10.41 22.36 -20.31
CA ALA A 73 -11.06 23.30 -21.22
C ALA A 73 -10.72 24.76 -20.88
N GLU A 74 -10.67 25.13 -19.60
CA GLU A 74 -10.23 26.46 -19.15
C GLU A 74 -8.78 26.75 -19.56
N VAL A 75 -7.87 25.81 -19.32
CA VAL A 75 -6.47 25.91 -19.78
C VAL A 75 -6.42 26.05 -21.30
N ALA A 76 -7.15 25.21 -22.03
CA ALA A 76 -7.19 25.28 -23.49
C ALA A 76 -7.70 26.64 -23.99
N ALA A 77 -8.73 27.22 -23.37
CA ALA A 77 -9.25 28.53 -23.72
C ALA A 77 -8.21 29.64 -23.51
N ARG A 78 -7.56 29.66 -22.33
CA ARG A 78 -6.46 30.60 -22.04
C ARG A 78 -5.32 30.46 -23.03
N ARG A 79 -4.89 29.22 -23.33
CA ARG A 79 -3.79 28.93 -24.25
C ARG A 79 -4.09 29.38 -25.69
N ARG A 80 -5.34 29.36 -26.15
CA ARG A 80 -5.71 29.91 -27.47
C ARG A 80 -5.42 31.41 -27.55
N VAL A 81 -5.78 32.18 -26.52
CA VAL A 81 -5.52 33.62 -26.44
C VAL A 81 -4.02 33.91 -26.39
N GLU A 82 -3.27 33.19 -25.55
CA GLU A 82 -1.81 33.37 -25.42
C GLU A 82 -1.06 33.02 -26.70
N LYS A 83 -1.48 31.94 -27.39
CA LYS A 83 -0.89 31.54 -28.67
C LYS A 83 -1.12 32.60 -29.75
N ALA A 84 -2.30 33.25 -29.76
CA ALA A 84 -2.58 34.37 -30.65
C ALA A 84 -1.70 35.59 -30.34
N ALA A 85 -1.39 35.81 -29.05
CA ALA A 85 -0.47 36.86 -28.58
C ALA A 85 1.02 36.47 -28.68
N GLY A 86 1.38 35.38 -29.36
CA GLY A 86 2.77 34.96 -29.59
C GLY A 86 3.43 34.16 -28.45
N ARG A 87 2.76 33.96 -27.31
CA ARG A 87 3.28 33.13 -26.19
C ARG A 87 2.99 31.64 -26.42
N ARG A 88 3.93 30.95 -27.07
CA ARG A 88 3.72 29.57 -27.52
C ARG A 88 4.05 28.48 -26.49
N GLN A 89 4.77 28.77 -25.40
CA GLN A 89 5.05 27.79 -24.35
C GLN A 89 3.95 27.80 -23.26
N PRO A 90 3.42 26.65 -22.82
CA PRO A 90 2.55 26.56 -21.66
C PRO A 90 3.26 27.01 -20.38
N SER A 91 2.51 27.58 -19.43
CA SER A 91 3.07 27.88 -18.11
C SER A 91 3.24 26.58 -17.29
N ALA A 92 4.09 26.61 -16.27
CA ALA A 92 4.22 25.49 -15.33
C ALA A 92 2.88 25.14 -14.65
N ALA A 93 2.03 26.15 -14.42
CA ALA A 93 0.68 25.95 -13.88
C ALA A 93 -0.24 25.23 -14.87
N ASP A 94 -0.16 25.56 -16.17
CA ASP A 94 -0.93 24.85 -17.21
C ASP A 94 -0.48 23.40 -17.32
N THR A 95 0.83 23.16 -17.35
CA THR A 95 1.41 21.80 -17.38
C THR A 95 0.90 20.98 -16.21
N ARG A 96 0.92 21.56 -14.99
CA ARG A 96 0.41 20.88 -13.79
C ARG A 96 -1.07 20.51 -13.88
N VAL A 97 -1.91 21.37 -14.44
CA VAL A 97 -3.36 21.08 -14.62
C VAL A 97 -3.57 19.95 -15.63
N LEU A 98 -2.73 19.87 -16.66
CA LEU A 98 -2.78 18.81 -17.68
C LEU A 98 -2.25 17.47 -17.15
N GLU A 99 -1.23 17.49 -16.29
CA GLU A 99 -0.57 16.30 -15.75
C GLU A 99 -1.26 15.73 -14.51
N GLU A 100 -1.89 16.57 -13.69
CA GLU A 100 -2.49 16.17 -12.41
C GLU A 100 -4.03 16.27 -12.47
N PRO A 101 -4.75 15.17 -12.77
CA PRO A 101 -6.16 15.11 -12.50
C PRO A 101 -6.35 15.14 -10.98
N ARG A 102 -6.48 16.34 -10.41
CA ARG A 102 -6.76 16.53 -8.98
C ARG A 102 -8.06 15.84 -8.61
N TRP A 103 -7.93 14.68 -7.99
CA TRP A 103 -8.96 14.06 -7.18
C TRP A 103 -8.70 14.55 -5.76
N THR A 104 -9.66 15.22 -5.13
CA THR A 104 -9.60 15.49 -3.69
C THR A 104 -10.04 14.21 -2.97
N PRO A 105 -9.12 13.46 -2.32
CA PRO A 105 -9.54 12.33 -1.51
C PRO A 105 -10.32 12.91 -0.33
N ALA A 106 -11.62 12.60 -0.26
CA ALA A 106 -12.45 12.92 0.91
C ALA A 106 -12.42 11.79 1.95
N ALA A 107 -11.49 10.84 1.81
CA ALA A 107 -11.28 9.74 2.72
C ALA A 107 -9.85 9.82 3.22
N ALA A 108 -9.65 9.67 4.53
CA ALA A 108 -8.34 9.65 5.16
C ALA A 108 -7.44 8.67 4.42
N VAL A 109 -6.46 9.19 3.69
CA VAL A 109 -5.33 8.38 3.24
C VAL A 109 -4.68 7.90 4.53
N ILE A 110 -4.66 6.60 4.78
CA ILE A 110 -3.92 6.04 5.91
C ILE A 110 -2.49 6.54 5.76
N ASP A 111 -2.03 7.33 6.73
CA ASP A 111 -0.64 7.72 6.79
C ASP A 111 0.18 6.51 7.27
N ILE A 112 0.54 5.65 6.32
CA ILE A 112 1.29 4.40 6.58
C ILE A 112 2.58 4.71 7.34
N GLY A 113 3.23 5.83 7.01
CA GLY A 113 4.42 6.28 7.72
C GLY A 113 4.13 6.60 9.19
N ALA A 114 3.02 7.28 9.48
CA ALA A 114 2.60 7.56 10.86
C ALA A 114 2.21 6.27 11.61
N VAL A 115 1.46 5.37 10.98
CA VAL A 115 1.11 4.07 11.57
C VAL A 115 2.37 3.27 11.92
N LEU A 116 3.33 3.18 11.00
CA LEU A 116 4.59 2.47 11.25
C LEU A 116 5.36 3.10 12.41
N ARG A 117 5.52 4.43 12.43
CA ARG A 117 6.20 5.12 13.54
C ARG A 117 5.51 4.89 14.87
N GLN A 118 4.20 5.09 14.93
CA GLN A 118 3.41 4.88 16.14
C GLN A 118 3.56 3.45 16.68
N VAL A 119 3.44 2.44 15.82
CA VAL A 119 3.56 1.04 16.25
C VAL A 119 4.99 0.72 16.69
N VAL A 120 6.00 1.28 16.01
CA VAL A 120 7.40 1.10 16.42
C VAL A 120 7.65 1.73 17.80
N ASP A 121 7.10 2.92 18.05
CA ASP A 121 7.15 3.57 19.36
C ASP A 121 6.43 2.77 20.45
N GLU A 122 5.29 2.16 20.10
CA GLU A 122 4.47 1.35 21.01
C GLU A 122 5.15 0.03 21.39
N VAL A 123 5.75 -0.67 20.41
CA VAL A 123 6.24 -2.06 20.59
C VAL A 123 7.71 -2.10 21.03
N PHE A 124 8.52 -1.12 20.63
CA PHE A 124 9.95 -1.11 20.94
C PHE A 124 10.25 0.00 21.94
N GLY A 125 10.93 -0.33 23.03
CA GLY A 125 11.44 0.67 23.96
C GLY A 125 12.60 1.49 23.37
N PRO A 126 13.14 2.45 24.13
CA PRO A 126 14.25 3.31 23.70
C PRO A 126 15.58 2.57 23.50
N GLU A 127 15.70 1.33 23.99
CA GLU A 127 16.90 0.50 23.89
C GLU A 127 17.14 -0.09 22.49
N VAL A 128 16.12 -0.12 21.64
CA VAL A 128 16.23 -0.62 20.26
C VAL A 128 16.58 0.55 19.35
N LEU A 129 17.69 0.44 18.63
CA LEU A 129 18.08 1.45 17.64
C LEU A 129 17.20 1.32 16.40
N ARG A 130 16.81 2.46 15.83
CA ARG A 130 15.84 2.56 14.74
C ARG A 130 16.42 3.38 13.60
N ASP A 131 16.47 2.79 12.42
CA ASP A 131 16.91 3.44 11.20
C ASP A 131 15.76 3.43 10.19
N HIS A 132 15.05 4.57 10.12
CA HIS A 132 13.97 4.76 9.17
C HIS A 132 14.55 5.06 7.79
N ARG A 133 14.21 4.21 6.81
CA ARG A 133 14.67 4.38 5.43
C ARG A 133 13.77 5.36 4.69
N GLU A 134 14.36 6.08 3.73
CA GLU A 134 13.62 6.97 2.86
C GLU A 134 12.57 6.15 2.08
N PRO A 135 11.29 6.55 2.10
CA PRO A 135 10.24 5.75 1.49
C PRO A 135 10.37 5.74 -0.04
N ASP A 136 10.23 4.57 -0.65
CA ASP A 136 10.02 4.46 -2.10
C ASP A 136 8.52 4.46 -2.39
N ARG A 137 8.04 5.48 -3.11
CA ARG A 137 6.69 5.78 -3.65
C ARG A 137 5.46 5.47 -2.78
N HIS A 138 5.36 4.28 -2.19
CA HIS A 138 4.26 3.79 -1.34
C HIS A 138 4.71 2.86 -0.19
N THR A 139 6.02 2.73 0.04
CA THR A 139 6.60 1.77 0.99
C THR A 139 7.37 2.50 2.06
N HIS A 140 7.04 2.21 3.33
CA HIS A 140 7.74 2.71 4.49
C HIS A 140 8.51 1.58 5.16
N GLN A 141 9.76 1.85 5.54
CA GLN A 141 10.65 0.84 6.11
C GLN A 141 11.35 1.37 7.35
N VAL A 142 11.57 0.47 8.30
CA VAL A 142 12.46 0.69 9.45
C VAL A 142 13.34 -0.54 9.64
N VAL A 143 14.63 -0.29 9.89
CA VAL A 143 15.58 -1.30 10.37
C VAL A 143 15.72 -1.13 11.88
N LEU A 144 15.67 -2.25 12.58
CA LEU A 144 15.69 -2.33 14.04
C LEU A 144 16.91 -3.13 14.47
N THR A 145 17.67 -2.59 15.41
CA THR A 145 18.87 -3.24 15.95
C THR A 145 18.74 -3.39 17.46
N SER A 146 19.07 -4.59 17.99
CA SER A 146 19.08 -4.86 19.43
C SER A 146 20.08 -3.96 20.16
N ALA A 147 19.89 -3.78 21.47
CA ALA A 147 20.73 -2.90 22.30
C ALA A 147 22.22 -3.30 22.30
N ASP A 148 22.51 -4.59 22.12
CA ASP A 148 23.88 -5.14 22.01
C ASP A 148 24.45 -5.08 20.59
N GLY A 149 23.68 -4.62 19.61
CA GLY A 149 24.08 -4.58 18.19
C GLY A 149 24.13 -5.95 17.51
N ALA A 150 23.80 -7.03 18.20
CA ALA A 150 24.03 -8.39 17.71
C ALA A 150 22.94 -8.88 16.75
N ARG A 151 21.72 -8.32 16.84
CA ARG A 151 20.55 -8.78 16.09
C ARG A 151 19.89 -7.65 15.34
N HIS A 152 19.44 -7.99 14.14
CA HIS A 152 18.79 -7.05 13.24
C HIS A 152 17.50 -7.63 12.70
N ALA A 153 16.46 -6.81 12.73
CA ALA A 153 15.20 -7.05 12.07
C ALA A 153 14.82 -5.84 11.23
N GLY A 154 13.83 -5.96 10.38
CA GLY A 154 13.17 -4.79 9.86
C GLY A 154 11.75 -5.05 9.45
N LEU A 155 11.04 -3.95 9.31
CA LEU A 155 9.64 -3.90 8.99
C LEU A 155 9.46 -3.07 7.73
N GLN A 156 8.62 -3.56 6.84
CA GLN A 156 8.17 -2.84 5.66
C GLN A 156 6.65 -2.81 5.64
N VAL A 157 6.12 -1.64 5.34
CA VAL A 157 4.68 -1.42 5.28
C VAL A 157 4.35 -0.68 4.00
N SER A 158 3.40 -1.23 3.25
CA SER A 158 2.72 -0.57 2.14
C SER A 158 1.21 -0.61 2.34
N ASP A 159 0.50 -0.08 1.36
CA ASP A 159 -0.96 -0.13 1.23
C ASP A 159 -1.51 -1.56 1.26
N GLU A 160 -0.78 -2.55 0.75
CA GLU A 160 -1.24 -3.94 0.67
C GLU A 160 -0.45 -4.91 1.54
N VAL A 161 0.80 -4.57 1.88
CA VAL A 161 1.75 -5.54 2.45
C VAL A 161 2.32 -5.03 3.77
N VAL A 162 2.38 -5.92 4.75
CA VAL A 162 3.22 -5.76 5.93
C VAL A 162 4.20 -6.92 5.96
N GLU A 163 5.48 -6.63 5.90
CA GLU A 163 6.54 -7.64 5.92
C GLU A 163 7.49 -7.39 7.09
N VAL A 164 7.93 -8.49 7.70
CA VAL A 164 9.04 -8.51 8.66
C VAL A 164 10.14 -9.42 8.12
N TRP A 165 11.39 -9.01 8.26
CA TRP A 165 12.57 -9.82 7.95
C TRP A 165 13.57 -9.80 9.10
N VAL A 166 14.42 -10.83 9.14
CA VAL A 166 15.54 -10.97 10.10
C VAL A 166 16.84 -11.20 9.32
N PHE A 167 17.89 -10.43 9.65
CA PHE A 167 19.10 -10.34 8.82
C PHE A 167 20.29 -11.18 9.30
N ASP A 168 20.19 -11.80 10.48
CA ASP A 168 21.32 -12.48 11.15
C ASP A 168 21.59 -13.87 10.55
N ASP A 169 22.04 -13.92 9.29
CA ASP A 169 22.36 -15.12 8.47
C ASP A 169 21.18 -16.05 8.12
N LEU A 170 20.02 -15.83 8.75
CA LEU A 170 18.81 -16.62 8.53
C LEU A 170 18.10 -16.25 7.23
N ASP A 171 18.24 -14.99 6.79
CA ASP A 171 17.65 -14.45 5.56
C ASP A 171 16.17 -14.84 5.45
N ALA A 172 15.42 -14.64 6.54
CA ALA A 172 14.05 -15.12 6.69
C ALA A 172 13.07 -13.94 6.81
N SER A 173 11.92 -14.06 6.14
CA SER A 173 10.83 -13.10 6.22
C SER A 173 9.47 -13.76 6.40
N ALA A 174 8.52 -12.97 6.88
CA ALA A 174 7.11 -13.28 6.95
C ALA A 174 6.33 -12.08 6.44
N MET A 175 5.29 -12.35 5.66
CA MET A 175 4.50 -11.33 4.99
C MET A 175 3.03 -11.54 5.33
N SER A 176 2.34 -10.45 5.61
CA SER A 176 0.89 -10.39 5.73
C SER A 176 0.33 -9.44 4.68
N PHE A 177 -0.79 -9.84 4.09
CA PHE A 177 -1.52 -9.02 3.12
C PHE A 177 -2.73 -8.41 3.83
N GLU A 178 -2.73 -7.08 3.93
CA GLU A 178 -3.85 -6.33 4.47
C GLU A 178 -4.39 -5.40 3.38
N TYR A 179 -5.55 -5.76 2.85
CA TYR A 179 -6.21 -5.06 1.74
C TYR A 179 -7.34 -4.14 2.21
N ASP A 180 -7.62 -4.10 3.52
CA ASP A 180 -8.60 -3.18 4.04
C ASP A 180 -8.01 -1.78 4.23
N ASP A 181 -8.76 -0.77 3.80
CA ASP A 181 -8.39 0.65 3.90
C ASP A 181 -8.79 1.22 5.27
N VAL A 182 -8.75 0.37 6.31
CA VAL A 182 -9.05 0.72 7.71
C VAL A 182 -7.73 0.83 8.46
N GLU A 183 -7.40 2.04 8.91
CA GLU A 183 -6.16 2.33 9.64
C GLU A 183 -5.95 1.40 10.84
N ALA A 184 -7.00 1.09 11.59
CA ALA A 184 -6.92 0.19 12.74
C ALA A 184 -6.48 -1.23 12.35
N HIS A 185 -6.99 -1.79 11.25
CA HIS A 185 -6.58 -3.11 10.76
C HIS A 185 -5.13 -3.08 10.26
N LYS A 186 -4.72 -2.00 9.58
CA LYS A 186 -3.33 -1.81 9.16
C LYS A 186 -2.40 -1.74 10.38
N ALA A 187 -2.75 -0.93 11.39
CA ALA A 187 -1.99 -0.82 12.62
C ALA A 187 -1.88 -2.17 13.36
N ASP A 188 -2.96 -2.95 13.41
CA ASP A 188 -2.94 -4.29 14.02
C ASP A 188 -2.04 -5.27 13.25
N ALA A 189 -2.04 -5.23 11.92
CA ALA A 189 -1.14 -6.02 11.10
C ALA A 189 0.34 -5.62 11.33
N VAL A 190 0.62 -4.31 11.40
CA VAL A 190 1.96 -3.78 11.71
C VAL A 190 2.38 -4.19 13.13
N ARG A 191 1.50 -4.10 14.14
CA ARG A 191 1.78 -4.54 15.53
C ARG A 191 2.16 -6.01 15.60
N GLN A 192 1.43 -6.85 14.86
CA GLN A 192 1.70 -8.28 14.83
C GLN A 192 3.10 -8.58 14.26
N MET A 193 3.48 -7.93 13.16
CA MET A 193 4.82 -8.07 12.58
C MET A 193 5.91 -7.47 13.48
N ALA A 194 5.63 -6.33 14.11
CA ALA A 194 6.53 -5.69 15.06
C ALA A 194 6.81 -6.58 16.28
N ARG A 195 5.81 -7.29 16.81
CA ARG A 195 6.00 -8.23 17.92
C ARG A 195 6.85 -9.44 17.52
N ALA A 196 6.70 -9.94 16.29
CA ALA A 196 7.58 -10.97 15.76
C ALA A 196 9.04 -10.46 15.63
N ALA A 197 9.24 -9.24 15.13
CA ALA A 197 10.56 -8.61 15.11
C ALA A 197 11.14 -8.44 16.53
N ARG A 198 10.32 -8.01 17.50
CA ARG A 198 10.74 -7.85 18.90
C ARG A 198 11.21 -9.16 19.51
N ALA A 199 10.42 -10.22 19.38
CA ALA A 199 10.79 -11.54 19.89
C ALA A 199 12.07 -12.08 19.22
N HIS A 200 12.33 -11.76 17.95
CA HIS A 200 13.64 -12.06 17.33
C HIS A 200 14.77 -11.28 17.99
N LEU A 201 14.63 -9.96 18.16
CA LEU A 201 15.65 -9.12 18.79
C LEU A 201 15.95 -9.54 20.25
N ASP A 202 14.92 -9.96 20.99
CA ASP A 202 15.06 -10.46 22.35
C ASP A 202 15.62 -11.90 22.42
N GLY A 203 15.77 -12.59 21.28
CA GLY A 203 16.26 -13.97 21.21
C GLY A 203 15.21 -15.04 21.51
N ALA A 204 13.93 -14.67 21.55
CA ALA A 204 12.79 -15.55 21.80
C ALA A 204 12.31 -16.25 20.50
N PHE A 205 13.22 -16.98 19.84
CA PHE A 205 12.93 -17.73 18.62
C PHE A 205 13.61 -19.09 18.61
N THR A 206 13.10 -19.99 17.78
CA THR A 206 13.73 -21.29 17.51
C THR A 206 14.01 -21.44 16.02
N ILE A 207 15.16 -22.04 15.69
CA ILE A 207 15.51 -22.34 14.30
C ILE A 207 15.24 -23.82 14.05
N ARG A 208 14.32 -24.11 13.14
CA ARG A 208 14.08 -25.47 12.64
C ARG A 208 14.66 -25.62 11.24
N HIS A 209 15.24 -26.78 10.97
CA HIS A 209 15.81 -27.09 9.67
C HIS A 209 14.87 -28.02 8.90
N ARG A 210 14.25 -27.53 7.82
CA ARG A 210 13.37 -28.35 6.98
C ARG A 210 14.14 -28.90 5.78
N ARG A 211 13.99 -30.20 5.51
CA ARG A 211 14.48 -30.81 4.26
C ARG A 211 13.71 -30.26 3.07
N SER A 212 14.44 -29.74 2.09
CA SER A 212 13.89 -29.40 0.78
C SER A 212 13.78 -30.66 -0.06
N LEU A 213 12.61 -30.91 -0.67
CA LEU A 213 12.41 -32.07 -1.57
C LEU A 213 13.24 -31.95 -2.87
N LEU A 214 13.65 -30.74 -3.24
CA LEU A 214 14.33 -30.45 -4.52
C LEU A 214 15.80 -30.07 -4.36
N ARG A 215 16.30 -29.83 -3.14
CA ARG A 215 17.70 -29.43 -2.90
C ARG A 215 18.25 -30.18 -1.69
N ARG A 216 19.47 -30.72 -1.79
CA ARG A 216 20.16 -31.47 -0.70
C ARG A 216 20.50 -30.63 0.55
N ARG A 217 20.21 -29.32 0.57
CA ARG A 217 20.50 -28.44 1.72
C ARG A 217 19.26 -28.26 2.59
N LEU A 218 19.44 -28.38 3.90
CA LEU A 218 18.45 -28.00 4.90
C LEU A 218 18.18 -26.50 4.80
N ARG A 219 16.92 -26.09 4.86
CA ARG A 219 16.54 -24.68 4.91
C ARG A 219 16.19 -24.29 6.34
N PRO A 220 16.77 -23.21 6.87
CA PRO A 220 16.31 -22.67 8.15
C PRO A 220 14.87 -22.16 7.99
N VAL A 221 14.08 -22.46 9.00
CA VAL A 221 12.73 -21.96 9.23
C VAL A 221 12.80 -21.37 10.64
N VAL A 222 12.53 -20.08 10.75
CA VAL A 222 12.58 -19.39 12.04
C VAL A 222 11.16 -19.41 12.60
N GLU A 223 11.00 -20.00 13.77
CA GLU A 223 9.76 -19.95 14.53
C GLU A 223 9.91 -18.94 15.67
N VAL A 224 9.17 -17.86 15.57
CA VAL A 224 9.14 -16.81 16.60
C VAL A 224 7.90 -17.01 17.46
N HIS A 225 8.10 -17.04 18.77
CA HIS A 225 7.03 -17.21 19.74
C HIS A 225 6.76 -15.89 20.43
N ALA A 226 5.59 -15.29 20.17
CA ALA A 226 5.20 -14.02 20.77
C ALA A 226 3.70 -14.04 21.08
N ASP A 227 3.33 -13.63 22.29
CA ASP A 227 1.93 -13.51 22.75
C ASP A 227 1.07 -14.78 22.53
N GLY A 228 1.64 -15.96 22.78
CA GLY A 228 0.95 -17.23 22.55
C GLY A 228 0.71 -17.58 21.08
N ARG A 229 1.27 -16.81 20.14
CA ARG A 229 1.26 -17.10 18.71
C ARG A 229 2.64 -17.59 18.26
N VAL A 230 2.62 -18.42 17.22
CA VAL A 230 3.83 -18.92 16.55
C VAL A 230 3.87 -18.35 15.14
N TRP A 231 4.90 -17.59 14.84
CA TRP A 231 5.17 -17.04 13.52
C TRP A 231 6.22 -17.89 12.83
N THR A 232 5.96 -18.30 11.59
CA THR A 232 6.92 -19.05 10.79
C THR A 232 7.52 -18.13 9.73
N LEU A 233 8.73 -17.64 9.96
CA LEU A 233 9.49 -16.93 8.92
C LEU A 233 10.20 -17.94 8.02
N ARG A 234 10.12 -17.71 6.72
CA ARG A 234 10.72 -18.56 5.69
C ARG A 234 11.74 -17.74 4.93
N ARG A 235 12.66 -18.42 4.25
CA ARG A 235 13.68 -17.74 3.45
C ARG A 235 13.06 -16.66 2.55
N ALA A 236 13.52 -15.42 2.73
CA ALA A 236 13.15 -14.29 1.91
C ALA A 236 13.63 -14.53 0.48
N VAL A 237 12.76 -14.26 -0.50
CA VAL A 237 13.18 -14.17 -1.91
C VAL A 237 13.43 -12.70 -2.15
N PHE A 238 14.61 -12.22 -1.74
CA PHE A 238 15.01 -10.85 -2.04
C PHE A 238 15.07 -10.66 -3.56
N TRP A 239 14.20 -9.78 -4.07
CA TRP A 239 14.48 -9.06 -5.30
C TRP A 239 15.31 -7.85 -4.87
N ARG A 240 16.63 -7.95 -5.00
CA ARG A 240 17.53 -6.79 -4.88
C ARG A 240 17.32 -5.86 -6.06
#